data_AF-A0A7R7HE38-F1
#
_entry.id   AF-A0A7R7HE38-F1
#
_cell.length_a   1.000
_cell.length_b   1.000
_cell.length_c   1.000
_cell.angle_alpha   90.00
_cell.angle_beta   90.00
_cell.angle_gamma   90.00
#
_symmetry.space_group_name_H-M   'P 1'
#
loop_
_entity.id
_entity.type
_entity.pdbx_description
1 polymer ?
#
loop_
_entity_poly.entity_id
_entity_poly.type
_entity_poly.pdbx_seq_one_letter_code
_entity_poly.pdbx_strand_id
1 'polypeptide(L)'
;MRLPVLIAVALLLPLPALAGPASDAVRFFYSPPVFEGDPELRGRFVDPARRIFEANDKTPEGKISCIDFGVAVDAQDYDEAEIARTLELSEKVSGDTAEVTATFRLFPNEDESRREMLWSMAKVGGDWKVSDVASLTNGWRLGTFDCDG
;
A
#
# COMPACT_ATOMS: atom_id res chain seq x y z
N MET A 1 -42.08 -38.53 32.63
CA MET A 1 -41.43 -37.22 32.85
C MET A 1 -40.76 -36.81 31.54
N ARG A 2 -41.22 -35.72 30.90
CA ARG A 2 -40.62 -35.18 29.67
C ARG A 2 -39.84 -33.92 30.05
N LEU A 3 -38.52 -33.94 29.87
CA LEU A 3 -37.62 -32.84 30.18
C LEU A 3 -37.61 -31.85 29.00
N PRO A 4 -37.77 -30.53 29.22
CA PRO A 4 -37.67 -29.56 28.13
C PRO A 4 -36.19 -29.27 27.84
N VAL A 5 -35.81 -29.38 26.57
CA VAL A 5 -34.49 -28.96 26.08
C VAL A 5 -34.54 -27.46 25.84
N LEU A 6 -33.81 -26.69 26.66
CA LEU A 6 -33.56 -25.27 26.45
C LEU A 6 -32.44 -25.11 25.42
N ILE A 7 -32.79 -24.66 24.21
CA ILE A 7 -31.82 -24.28 23.18
C ILE A 7 -31.37 -22.85 23.49
N ALA A 8 -30.14 -22.70 24.00
CA ALA A 8 -29.48 -21.41 24.14
C ALA A 8 -28.89 -21.01 22.77
N VAL A 9 -29.49 -19.99 22.13
CA VAL A 9 -28.94 -19.38 20.91
C VAL A 9 -27.83 -18.42 21.33
N ALA A 10 -26.58 -18.80 21.10
CA ALA A 10 -25.43 -17.93 21.31
C ALA A 10 -25.36 -16.90 20.15
N LEU A 11 -25.65 -15.64 20.46
CA LEU A 11 -25.44 -14.51 19.56
C LEU A 11 -23.93 -14.27 19.42
N LEU A 12 -23.35 -14.72 18.31
CA LEU A 12 -22.00 -14.31 17.86
C LEU A 12 -22.06 -12.84 17.44
N LEU A 13 -21.72 -11.94 18.36
CA LEU A 13 -21.49 -10.53 18.00
C LEU A 13 -20.16 -10.45 17.22
N PRO A 14 -20.14 -9.84 16.02
CA PRO A 14 -18.90 -9.64 15.29
C PRO A 14 -18.04 -8.66 16.10
N LEU A 15 -16.92 -9.15 16.63
CA LEU A 15 -15.91 -8.27 17.19
C LEU A 15 -15.38 -7.40 16.05
N PRO A 16 -15.23 -6.07 16.25
CA PRO A 16 -14.58 -5.24 15.26
C PRO A 16 -13.19 -5.80 15.03
N ALA A 17 -12.91 -6.20 13.78
CA ALA A 17 -11.56 -6.53 13.37
C ALA A 17 -10.72 -5.27 13.54
N LEU A 18 -9.89 -5.23 14.58
CA LEU A 18 -8.87 -4.21 14.71
C LEU A 18 -7.93 -4.44 13.54
N ALA A 19 -7.86 -3.51 12.59
CA ALA A 19 -6.78 -3.54 11.62
C ALA A 19 -5.46 -3.60 12.38
N GLY A 20 -4.55 -4.44 11.87
CA GLY A 20 -3.18 -4.48 12.35
C GLY A 20 -2.46 -3.12 12.17
N PRO A 21 -1.16 -3.09 12.47
CA PRO A 21 -0.31 -1.95 12.16
C PRO A 21 -0.50 -1.44 10.73
N ALA A 22 -0.39 -0.12 10.52
CA ALA A 22 -0.47 0.45 9.17
C ALA A 22 0.68 -0.06 8.28
N SER A 23 1.83 -0.32 8.90
CA SER A 23 3.01 -0.92 8.28
C SER A 23 2.77 -2.32 7.70
N ASP A 24 1.82 -3.11 8.22
CA ASP A 24 1.47 -4.41 7.61
C ASP A 24 0.79 -4.22 6.24
N ALA A 25 -0.06 -3.19 6.12
CA ALA A 25 -0.69 -2.86 4.84
C ALA A 25 0.33 -2.38 3.79
N VAL A 26 1.40 -1.71 4.23
CA VAL A 26 2.50 -1.26 3.36
C VAL A 26 3.47 -2.40 3.02
N ARG A 27 3.79 -3.27 3.99
CA ARG A 27 4.67 -4.43 3.78
C ARG A 27 4.20 -5.33 2.64
N PHE A 28 2.89 -5.41 2.41
CA PHE A 28 2.28 -6.12 1.30
C PHE A 28 2.92 -5.79 -0.06
N PHE A 29 3.32 -4.54 -0.29
CA PHE A 29 3.90 -4.10 -1.57
C PHE A 29 5.39 -4.45 -1.74
N TYR A 30 6.04 -4.99 -0.71
CA TYR A 30 7.49 -5.21 -0.70
C TYR A 30 7.91 -6.67 -0.46
N SER A 31 7.02 -7.56 -0.02
CA SER A 31 7.42 -8.93 0.37
C SER A 31 6.37 -10.01 0.02
N PRO A 32 6.46 -10.60 -1.20
CA PRO A 32 7.30 -10.15 -2.33
C PRO A 32 6.79 -8.81 -2.91
N PRO A 33 7.59 -8.07 -3.69
CA PRO A 33 7.13 -6.87 -4.36
C PRO A 33 5.89 -7.12 -5.22
N VAL A 34 4.90 -6.23 -5.12
CA VAL A 34 3.65 -6.31 -5.88
C VAL A 34 3.44 -4.99 -6.61
N PHE A 35 3.10 -5.06 -7.90
CA PHE A 35 2.85 -3.87 -8.71
C PHE A 35 1.57 -3.14 -8.25
N GLU A 36 1.74 -1.93 -7.73
CA GLU A 36 0.67 -1.11 -7.13
C GLU A 36 -0.36 -0.69 -8.19
N GLY A 37 0.10 -0.57 -9.43
CA GLY A 37 -0.71 -0.25 -10.59
C GLY A 37 -1.64 -1.37 -11.06
N ASP A 38 -1.67 -2.56 -10.43
CA ASP A 38 -2.61 -3.64 -10.78
C ASP A 38 -4.09 -3.29 -10.44
N PRO A 39 -5.02 -3.33 -11.43
CA PRO A 39 -6.47 -3.12 -11.25
C PRO A 39 -7.10 -3.79 -10.04
N GLU A 40 -6.66 -5.00 -9.73
CA GLU A 40 -7.20 -5.79 -8.64
C GLU A 40 -6.89 -5.19 -7.25
N LEU A 41 -5.90 -4.29 -7.17
CA LEU A 41 -5.48 -3.66 -5.92
C LEU A 41 -6.20 -2.35 -5.61
N ARG A 42 -7.12 -1.87 -6.47
CA ARG A 42 -7.83 -0.57 -6.29
C ARG A 42 -8.51 -0.45 -4.92
N GLY A 43 -8.96 -1.57 -4.35
CA GLY A 43 -9.55 -1.62 -3.01
C GLY A 43 -8.60 -1.24 -1.86
N ARG A 44 -7.27 -1.28 -2.07
CA ARG A 44 -6.25 -0.89 -1.09
C ARG A 44 -6.00 0.61 -1.06
N PHE A 45 -6.51 1.36 -2.03
CA PHE A 45 -6.25 2.78 -2.18
C PHE A 45 -7.51 3.62 -1.90
N VAL A 46 -7.28 4.84 -1.45
CA VAL A 46 -8.25 5.93 -1.41
C VAL A 46 -7.67 7.14 -2.13
N ASP A 47 -8.46 8.19 -2.27
CA ASP A 47 -8.02 9.41 -2.96
C ASP A 47 -6.97 10.15 -2.08
N PRO A 48 -5.94 10.79 -2.69
CA PRO A 48 -5.74 10.96 -4.14
C PRO A 48 -5.18 9.76 -4.91
N ALA A 49 -4.40 8.86 -4.30
CA ALA A 49 -3.68 7.79 -5.00
C ALA A 49 -4.57 6.94 -5.93
N ARG A 50 -5.75 6.55 -5.43
CA ARG A 50 -6.70 5.75 -6.21
C ARG A 50 -7.05 6.39 -7.55
N ARG A 51 -7.34 7.70 -7.57
CA ARG A 51 -7.70 8.40 -8.81
C ARG A 51 -6.57 8.41 -9.82
N ILE A 52 -5.34 8.52 -9.34
CA ILE A 52 -4.14 8.53 -10.20
C ILE A 52 -3.97 7.17 -10.87
N PHE A 53 -4.11 6.06 -10.14
CA PHE A 53 -4.09 4.72 -10.75
C PHE A 53 -5.28 4.51 -11.69
N GLU A 54 -6.50 4.91 -11.32
CA GLU A 54 -7.68 4.81 -12.19
C GLU A 54 -7.55 5.65 -13.47
N ALA A 55 -6.84 6.79 -13.42
CA ALA A 55 -6.51 7.58 -14.61
C ALA A 55 -5.46 6.86 -15.47
N ASN A 56 -4.40 6.36 -14.83
CA ASN A 56 -3.33 5.60 -15.49
C ASN A 56 -3.86 4.38 -16.27
N ASP A 57 -4.87 3.69 -15.72
CA ASP A 57 -5.53 2.53 -16.34
C ASP A 57 -6.20 2.80 -17.67
N LYS A 58 -6.52 4.06 -17.95
CA LYS A 58 -7.19 4.45 -19.21
C LYS A 58 -6.20 4.59 -20.36
N THR A 59 -4.90 4.43 -20.10
CA THR A 59 -3.85 4.50 -21.13
C THR A 59 -4.14 3.48 -22.23
N PRO A 60 -4.28 3.91 -23.51
CA PRO A 60 -4.50 2.99 -24.62
C PRO A 60 -3.33 2.02 -24.81
N GLU A 61 -3.62 0.81 -25.27
CA GLU A 61 -2.57 -0.16 -25.62
C GLU A 61 -1.54 0.44 -26.61
N GLY A 62 -0.26 0.20 -26.34
CA GLY A 62 0.84 0.73 -27.15
C GLY A 62 1.19 2.20 -26.89
N LYS A 63 0.58 2.84 -25.87
CA LYS A 63 1.01 4.14 -25.34
C LYS A 63 1.77 3.96 -24.02
N ILE A 64 2.68 4.89 -23.76
CA ILE A 64 3.36 4.99 -22.47
C ILE A 64 2.33 5.55 -21.48
N SER A 65 2.16 4.85 -20.36
CA SER A 65 1.29 5.23 -19.27
C SER A 65 1.87 6.41 -18.47
N CYS A 66 1.01 7.15 -17.77
CA CYS A 66 1.42 8.25 -16.89
C CYS A 66 2.43 7.80 -15.83
N ILE A 67 2.23 6.59 -15.31
CA ILE A 67 3.13 5.89 -14.40
C ILE A 67 3.81 4.79 -15.21
N ASP A 68 5.12 4.92 -15.43
CA ASP A 68 5.96 4.00 -16.20
C ASP A 68 7.04 3.32 -15.35
N PHE A 69 6.90 3.35 -14.02
CA PHE A 69 7.81 2.76 -13.04
C PHE A 69 7.02 2.16 -11.86
N GLY A 70 7.66 1.34 -11.03
CA GLY A 70 7.06 0.78 -9.81
C GLY A 70 6.98 1.84 -8.71
N VAL A 71 5.77 2.15 -8.24
CA VAL A 71 5.54 3.27 -7.32
C VAL A 71 6.09 2.97 -5.93
N ALA A 72 5.99 1.74 -5.42
CA ALA A 72 6.58 1.41 -4.11
C ALA A 72 8.10 1.42 -4.12
N VAL A 73 8.70 1.08 -5.26
CA VAL A 73 10.15 0.88 -5.37
C VAL A 73 10.88 2.09 -5.94
N ASP A 74 10.16 3.02 -6.57
CA ASP A 74 10.73 4.20 -7.20
C ASP A 74 11.86 3.83 -8.19
N ALA A 75 11.52 2.87 -9.06
CA ALA A 75 12.40 2.29 -10.06
C ALA A 75 11.64 1.46 -11.11
N GLN A 76 12.29 1.19 -12.25
CA GLN A 76 11.82 0.23 -13.25
C GLN A 76 12.45 -1.17 -13.09
N ASP A 77 13.58 -1.27 -12.40
CA ASP A 77 14.33 -2.51 -12.19
C ASP A 77 14.86 -2.57 -10.76
N TYR A 78 14.90 -3.78 -10.19
CA TYR A 78 15.29 -4.04 -8.81
C TYR A 78 15.55 -5.52 -8.55
N ASP A 79 16.32 -5.81 -7.50
CA ASP A 79 16.47 -7.15 -6.92
C ASP A 79 15.44 -7.34 -5.79
N GLU A 80 14.46 -8.21 -6.03
CA GLU A 80 13.41 -8.55 -5.05
C GLU A 80 13.96 -9.04 -3.71
N ALA A 81 15.02 -9.84 -3.74
CA ALA A 81 15.64 -10.38 -2.54
C ALA A 81 16.41 -9.30 -1.77
N GLU A 82 17.01 -8.35 -2.47
CA GLU A 82 17.66 -7.19 -1.84
C GLU A 82 16.64 -6.31 -1.12
N ILE A 83 15.53 -5.98 -1.79
CA ILE A 83 14.43 -5.21 -1.18
C ILE A 83 13.93 -5.96 0.06
N ALA A 84 13.56 -7.23 -0.08
CA ALA A 84 13.01 -8.01 1.03
C ALA A 84 13.98 -8.13 2.22
N ARG A 85 15.29 -8.23 1.95
CA ARG A 85 16.32 -8.34 2.99
C ARG A 85 16.60 -7.02 3.70
N THR A 86 16.50 -5.89 2.99
CA THR A 86 16.89 -4.57 3.50
C THR A 86 15.71 -3.70 3.91
N LEU A 87 14.47 -4.17 3.68
CA LEU A 87 13.25 -3.45 4.03
C LEU A 87 13.16 -3.20 5.55
N GLU A 88 13.18 -1.94 5.90
CA GLU A 88 12.82 -1.43 7.22
C GLU A 88 11.55 -0.59 7.09
N LEU A 89 10.60 -0.81 7.99
CA LEU A 89 9.36 -0.05 8.07
C LEU A 89 9.29 0.64 9.42
N SER A 90 8.96 1.93 9.41
CA SER A 90 8.60 2.69 10.60
C SER A 90 7.24 3.33 10.40
N GLU A 91 6.45 3.48 11.47
CA GLU A 91 5.11 4.06 11.38
C GLU A 91 4.86 5.11 12.46
N LYS A 92 4.03 6.09 12.12
CA LYS A 92 3.48 7.08 13.03
C LYS A 92 1.97 7.14 12.83
N VAL A 93 1.23 6.67 13.83
CA VAL A 93 -0.24 6.62 13.82
C VAL A 93 -0.84 7.83 14.54
N SER A 94 -1.85 8.45 13.94
CA SER A 94 -2.58 9.60 14.47
C SER A 94 -4.09 9.41 14.27
N GLY A 95 -4.71 8.63 15.15
CA GLY A 95 -6.14 8.31 15.07
C GLY A 95 -6.45 7.44 13.85
N ASP A 96 -7.11 8.04 12.86
CA ASP A 96 -7.53 7.38 11.61
C ASP A 96 -6.60 7.68 10.44
N THR A 97 -5.45 8.31 10.68
CA THR A 97 -4.37 8.44 9.70
C THR A 97 -3.08 7.83 10.21
N ALA A 98 -2.19 7.44 9.30
CA ALA A 98 -0.84 7.06 9.64
C ALA A 98 0.13 7.46 8.51
N GLU A 99 1.39 7.65 8.89
CA GLU A 99 2.51 7.73 7.96
C GLU A 99 3.36 6.49 8.16
N VAL A 100 3.71 5.79 7.08
CA VAL A 100 4.63 4.65 7.11
C VAL A 100 5.81 4.98 6.21
N THR A 101 7.01 5.02 6.77
CA THR A 101 8.24 5.19 6.00
C THR A 101 8.85 3.83 5.74
N ALA A 102 9.09 3.51 4.47
CA ALA A 102 9.81 2.33 4.03
C ALA A 102 11.20 2.72 3.53
N THR A 103 12.24 2.11 4.11
CA THR A 103 13.62 2.26 3.65
C THR A 103 14.18 0.92 3.22
N PHE A 104 14.82 0.88 2.05
CA PHE A 104 15.36 -0.35 1.46
C PHE A 104 16.44 -0.02 0.41
N ARG A 105 17.02 -1.06 -0.18
CA ARG A 105 17.92 -0.99 -1.33
C ARG A 105 17.34 -1.74 -2.52
N LEU A 106 17.50 -1.18 -3.71
CA LEU A 106 17.12 -1.85 -4.96
C LEU A 106 18.13 -2.92 -5.38
N PHE A 107 19.42 -2.67 -5.14
CA PHE A 107 20.53 -3.54 -5.55
C PHE A 107 21.63 -3.59 -4.47
N PRO A 108 22.34 -4.72 -4.32
CA PRO A 108 23.41 -4.87 -3.35
C PRO A 108 24.62 -3.99 -3.70
N ASN A 109 25.28 -3.46 -2.67
CA ASN A 109 26.56 -2.73 -2.76
C ASN A 109 26.54 -1.44 -3.62
N GLU A 110 25.37 -0.87 -3.89
CA GLU A 110 25.22 0.39 -4.61
C GLU A 110 24.63 1.44 -3.66
N ASP A 111 25.32 2.56 -3.44
CA ASP A 111 24.82 3.58 -2.52
C ASP A 111 23.59 4.33 -3.08
N GLU A 112 23.55 4.55 -4.39
CA GLU A 112 22.44 5.15 -5.13
C GLU A 112 21.20 4.24 -5.20
N SER A 113 21.31 2.97 -4.77
CA SER A 113 20.18 2.03 -4.73
C SER A 113 19.30 2.22 -3.50
N ARG A 114 19.71 3.02 -2.51
CA ARG A 114 18.88 3.31 -1.34
C ARG A 114 17.61 4.02 -1.77
N ARG A 115 16.49 3.64 -1.18
CA ARG A 115 15.19 4.26 -1.35
C ARG A 115 14.57 4.54 0.01
N GLU A 116 13.89 5.67 0.09
CA GLU A 116 13.08 6.08 1.22
C GLU A 116 11.72 6.54 0.69
N MET A 117 10.69 5.80 1.04
CA MET A 117 9.33 5.95 0.52
C MET A 117 8.39 6.26 1.67
N LEU A 118 7.56 7.28 1.50
CA LEU A 118 6.54 7.66 2.47
C LEU A 118 5.16 7.23 1.95
N TRP A 119 4.50 6.40 2.75
CA TRP A 119 3.13 5.97 2.52
C TRP A 119 2.21 6.71 3.48
N SER A 120 1.29 7.49 2.91
CA SER A 120 0.21 8.12 3.65
C SER A 120 -0.97 7.16 3.71
N MET A 121 -1.49 6.93 4.92
CA MET A 121 -2.52 5.93 5.18
C MET A 121 -3.75 6.57 5.81
N ALA A 122 -4.93 6.05 5.47
CA ALA A 122 -6.21 6.40 6.07
C ALA A 122 -6.96 5.14 6.51
N LYS A 123 -7.61 5.19 7.67
CA LYS A 123 -8.44 4.11 8.17
C LYS A 123 -9.86 4.26 7.62
N VAL A 124 -10.32 3.29 6.84
CA VAL A 124 -11.64 3.29 6.20
C VAL A 124 -12.34 1.97 6.45
N GLY A 125 -13.49 2.00 7.12
CA GLY A 125 -14.23 0.79 7.45
C GLY A 125 -13.51 -0.14 8.44
N GLY A 126 -12.54 0.39 9.18
CA GLY A 126 -11.69 -0.39 10.08
C GLY A 126 -10.34 -0.76 9.47
N ASP A 127 -10.19 -0.72 8.15
CA ASP A 127 -8.98 -1.13 7.42
C ASP A 127 -8.06 0.05 7.07
N TRP A 128 -6.74 -0.18 7.08
CA TRP A 128 -5.77 0.79 6.54
C TRP A 128 -5.76 0.75 5.02
N LYS A 129 -5.94 1.92 4.40
CA LYS A 129 -5.85 2.13 2.96
C LYS A 129 -4.81 3.20 2.65
N VAL A 130 -4.13 3.07 1.52
CA VAL A 130 -3.13 4.02 1.04
C VAL A 130 -3.85 5.23 0.45
N SER A 131 -3.65 6.42 1.03
CA SER A 131 -4.15 7.68 0.48
C SER A 131 -3.18 8.33 -0.50
N ASP A 132 -1.88 8.21 -0.25
CA ASP A 132 -0.84 8.76 -1.13
C ASP A 132 0.50 8.03 -0.94
N VAL A 133 1.38 8.12 -1.94
CA VAL A 133 2.74 7.58 -1.91
C VAL A 133 3.71 8.65 -2.39
N ALA A 134 4.84 8.80 -1.73
CA ALA A 134 5.89 9.73 -2.14
C ALA A 134 7.27 9.10 -2.04
N SER A 135 8.15 9.42 -2.99
CA SER A 135 9.58 9.17 -2.84
C SER A 135 10.22 10.35 -2.13
N LEU A 136 10.77 10.09 -0.95
CA LEU A 136 11.62 11.06 -0.25
C LEU A 136 13.01 11.12 -0.88
N THR A 137 13.45 10.04 -1.53
CA THR A 137 14.73 9.98 -2.25
C THR A 137 14.73 10.86 -3.51
N ASN A 138 13.72 10.73 -4.36
CA ASN A 138 13.64 11.41 -5.66
C ASN A 138 12.65 12.58 -5.69
N GLY A 139 11.95 12.86 -4.59
CA GLY A 139 11.21 14.10 -4.39
C GLY A 139 9.88 14.21 -5.15
N TRP A 140 9.23 13.09 -5.46
CA TRP A 140 7.92 13.06 -6.12
C TRP A 140 6.81 12.55 -5.19
N ARG A 141 5.55 12.87 -5.53
CA ARG A 141 4.35 12.38 -4.82
C ARG A 141 3.27 11.98 -5.82
N LEU A 142 2.76 10.77 -5.70
CA LEU A 142 1.81 10.16 -6.63
C LEU A 142 0.57 11.04 -6.81
N GLY A 143 -0.05 11.51 -5.72
CA GLY A 143 -1.23 12.37 -5.75
C GLY A 143 -1.05 13.72 -6.44
N THR A 144 0.18 14.06 -6.87
CA THR A 144 0.48 15.28 -7.64
C THR A 144 0.72 15.03 -9.12
N PHE A 145 0.64 13.77 -9.58
CA PHE A 145 0.82 13.43 -10.98
C PHE A 145 -0.36 13.95 -11.80
N ASP A 146 -0.06 14.43 -13.00
CA ASP A 146 -1.07 14.85 -13.98
C ASP A 146 -1.25 13.72 -14.99
N CYS A 147 -2.23 12.86 -14.72
CA CYS A 147 -2.56 11.71 -15.57
C CYS A 147 -3.83 11.91 -16.41
N ASP A 148 -4.31 13.15 -16.56
CA ASP A 148 -5.56 13.50 -17.27
C ASP A 148 -5.42 13.48 -18.81
N GLY A 149 -4.61 12.56 -19.35
CA GLY A 149 -4.34 12.40 -20.79
C GLY A 149 -5.51 11.91 -21.63
#